data_AF-A0A3P7PX50-F1
#
_entry.id   AF-A0A3P7PX50-F1
#
_cell.length_a   1.000
_cell.length_b   1.000
_cell.length_c   1.000
_cell.angle_alpha   90.00
_cell.angle_beta   90.00
_cell.angle_gamma   90.00
#
_symmetry.space_group_name_H-M   'P 1'
#
loop_
_entity.id
_entity.type
_entity.pdbx_description
1 polymer ?
#
loop_
_entity_poly.entity_id
_entity_poly.type
_entity_poly.pdbx_seq_one_letter_code
_entity_poly.pdbx_strand_id
1 'polypeptide(L)'
;MKKYEEVKSIFSEASMNIREFFSNDKSFNTQLPSYDLAEFIASHFDPLGFLVPTMISFKLFLQDLWKKKLPWDQPLNEHESQTWNSLITLWPTYVKEIPRAVINTFQYTSIHVFTDASIKAYAAAVYVKQSPTTSLIFAKSRVAPIKTMTIPKLELLAILIGVRAAQFVIKQLEFENAQVILWSDSRCALHWTQNHSRLLPRFIQNRVEEIRKAKFAYRYIRSECNIRSESSRHSYKRNITKRSGKFHTLVEWTRMAKGERIKLAPLGI
;
A
#
# COMPACT_ATOMS: atom_id res chain seq x y z
N MET A 1 35.53 -3.53 10.81
CA MET A 1 35.75 -4.49 9.70
C MET A 1 35.75 -5.95 10.15
N LYS A 2 36.71 -6.45 10.95
CA LYS A 2 36.75 -7.86 11.41
C LYS A 2 35.41 -8.43 11.93
N LYS A 3 34.74 -7.71 12.84
CA LYS A 3 33.42 -8.11 13.37
C LYS A 3 32.34 -8.22 12.29
N TYR A 4 32.33 -7.33 11.29
CA TYR A 4 31.34 -7.37 10.21
C TYR A 4 31.57 -8.59 9.31
N GLU A 5 32.82 -8.90 8.99
CA GLU A 5 33.20 -10.07 8.18
C GLU A 5 32.86 -11.38 8.90
N GLU A 6 33.16 -11.48 10.20
CA GLU A 6 32.79 -12.63 11.04
C GLU A 6 31.27 -12.84 11.07
N VAL A 7 30.50 -11.78 11.32
CA VAL A 7 29.03 -11.88 11.35
C VAL A 7 28.47 -12.19 9.95
N LYS A 8 29.05 -11.65 8.88
CA LYS A 8 28.65 -11.98 7.49
C LYS A 8 28.85 -13.46 7.20
N SER A 9 29.94 -14.07 7.69
CA SER A 9 30.19 -15.51 7.59
C SER A 9 29.13 -16.32 8.33
N ILE A 10 28.85 -15.98 9.59
CA ILE A 10 27.86 -16.67 10.44
C ILE A 10 26.46 -16.61 9.80
N PHE A 11 26.04 -15.44 9.32
CA PHE A 11 24.74 -15.27 8.67
C PHE A 11 24.67 -16.03 7.34
N SER A 12 25.75 -16.03 6.55
CA SER A 12 25.85 -16.83 5.33
C SER A 12 25.72 -18.33 5.61
N GLU A 13 26.35 -18.84 6.67
CA GLU A 13 26.23 -20.25 7.11
C GLU A 13 24.79 -20.57 7.56
N ALA A 14 24.14 -19.63 8.24
CA ALA A 14 22.75 -19.77 8.68
C ALA A 14 21.70 -19.58 7.57
N SER A 15 22.11 -19.30 6.32
CA SER A 15 21.21 -18.88 5.24
C SER A 15 20.33 -17.68 5.62
N MET A 16 20.81 -16.84 6.54
CA MET A 16 20.15 -15.62 7.00
C MET A 16 20.87 -14.40 6.42
N ASN A 17 20.15 -13.32 6.16
CA ASN A 17 20.78 -12.06 5.77
C ASN A 17 21.08 -11.22 7.01
N ILE A 18 22.35 -10.87 7.20
CA ILE A 18 22.81 -9.97 8.28
C ILE A 18 22.03 -8.65 8.32
N ARG A 19 21.53 -8.23 7.15
CA ARG A 19 20.78 -6.99 6.90
C ARG A 19 19.32 -7.03 7.34
N GLU A 20 18.79 -8.20 7.70
CA GLU A 20 17.45 -8.33 8.30
C GLU A 20 17.47 -8.06 9.82
N PHE A 21 18.65 -7.89 10.41
CA PHE A 21 18.84 -7.67 11.84
C PHE A 21 19.49 -6.32 12.11
N PHE A 22 18.76 -5.42 12.78
CA PHE A 22 19.35 -4.22 13.37
C PHE A 22 20.01 -4.59 14.70
N SER A 23 21.30 -4.31 14.85
CA SER A 23 21.96 -4.41 16.16
C SER A 23 21.62 -3.18 17.00
N ASN A 24 21.45 -3.36 18.32
CA ASN A 24 21.33 -2.24 19.25
C ASN A 24 22.65 -1.44 19.38
N ASP A 25 23.77 -1.97 18.86
CA ASP A 25 25.05 -1.29 18.85
C ASP A 25 25.15 -0.28 17.69
N LYS A 26 25.08 1.01 18.04
CA LYS A 26 25.22 2.12 17.08
C LYS A 26 26.55 2.07 16.31
N SER A 27 27.63 1.60 16.93
CA SER A 27 28.96 1.56 16.31
C SER A 27 29.05 0.48 15.23
N PHE A 28 28.28 -0.60 15.37
CA PHE A 28 28.14 -1.64 14.36
C PHE A 28 27.33 -1.14 13.17
N ASN A 29 26.19 -0.48 13.42
CA ASN A 29 25.34 0.05 12.37
C ASN A 29 26.06 1.11 11.51
N THR A 30 26.94 1.93 12.09
CA THR A 30 27.78 2.89 11.33
C THR A 30 28.83 2.26 10.42
N GLN A 31 29.16 0.97 10.60
CA GLN A 31 30.09 0.24 9.72
C GLN A 31 29.38 -0.42 8.53
N LEU A 32 28.04 -0.40 8.50
CA LEU A 32 27.29 -0.84 7.34
C LEU A 32 27.48 0.19 6.21
N PRO A 33 27.80 -0.24 4.98
CA PRO A 33 28.00 0.68 3.89
C PRO A 33 26.71 1.47 3.62
N SER A 34 26.78 2.80 3.70
CA SER A 34 25.67 3.77 3.65
C SER A 34 24.92 3.85 2.31
N TYR A 35 25.14 2.89 1.41
CA TYR A 35 24.52 2.79 0.09
C TYR A 35 23.45 1.68 0.00
N ASP A 36 23.01 1.12 1.13
CA ASP A 36 21.98 0.10 1.15
C ASP A 36 20.57 0.69 1.01
N LEU A 37 20.11 0.73 -0.23
CA LEU A 37 18.71 0.98 -0.57
C LEU A 37 17.74 0.06 0.19
N ALA A 38 18.17 -1.17 0.43
CA ALA A 38 17.43 -2.15 1.22
C ALA A 38 17.37 -1.75 2.70
N GLU A 39 18.46 -1.22 3.27
CA GLU A 39 18.50 -0.68 4.63
C GLU A 39 17.59 0.53 4.75
N PHE A 40 17.64 1.47 3.79
CA PHE A 40 16.69 2.59 3.75
C PHE A 40 15.25 2.07 3.73
N ILE A 41 14.91 1.09 2.89
CA ILE A 41 13.53 0.59 2.85
C ILE A 41 13.15 -0.14 4.15
N ALA A 42 14.07 -0.90 4.76
CA ALA A 42 13.85 -1.66 5.97
C ALA A 42 13.79 -0.79 7.24
N SER A 43 14.54 0.32 7.27
CA SER A 43 14.55 1.26 8.39
C SER A 43 13.22 1.99 8.56
N HIS A 44 12.41 2.08 7.50
CA HIS A 44 11.07 2.66 7.55
C HIS A 44 10.04 1.64 8.04
N PHE A 45 9.98 1.49 9.36
CA PHE A 45 8.96 0.68 10.02
C PHE A 45 7.61 1.40 10.02
N ASP A 46 6.70 0.96 9.15
CA ASP A 46 5.35 1.51 9.00
C ASP A 46 4.28 0.44 9.30
N PRO A 47 3.95 0.21 10.58
CA PRO A 47 3.04 -0.85 10.98
C PRO A 47 1.59 -0.61 10.53
N LEU A 48 1.19 0.65 10.37
CA LEU A 48 -0.18 1.04 9.96
C LEU A 48 -0.31 1.26 8.44
N GLY A 49 0.80 1.42 7.72
CA GLY A 49 0.80 1.60 6.27
C GLY A 49 0.61 3.05 5.81
N PHE A 50 0.81 4.05 6.67
CA PHE A 50 0.63 5.45 6.28
C PHE A 50 1.66 5.95 5.27
N LEU A 51 2.84 5.34 5.25
CA LEU A 51 3.91 5.61 4.29
C LEU A 51 3.78 4.77 3.01
N VAL A 52 2.79 3.85 2.91
CA VAL A 52 2.54 3.05 1.69
C VAL A 52 2.58 3.88 0.40
N PRO A 53 1.92 5.05 0.30
CA PRO A 53 1.97 5.93 -0.86
C PRO A 53 3.38 6.29 -1.34
N THR A 54 4.26 6.60 -0.39
CA THR A 54 5.64 6.99 -0.66
C THR A 54 6.51 5.77 -0.91
N MET A 55 6.42 4.77 -0.03
CA MET A 55 7.28 3.60 0.00
C MET A 55 7.12 2.68 -1.21
N ILE A 56 5.98 2.75 -1.93
CA ILE A 56 5.78 1.87 -3.08
C ILE A 56 6.78 2.13 -4.20
N SER A 57 7.17 3.39 -4.44
CA SER A 57 8.15 3.77 -5.46
C SER A 57 9.54 3.23 -5.14
N PHE A 58 9.94 3.31 -3.86
CA PHE A 58 11.19 2.73 -3.36
C PHE A 58 11.20 1.21 -3.49
N LYS A 59 10.10 0.54 -3.11
CA LYS A 59 9.95 -0.92 -3.26
C LYS A 59 9.98 -1.35 -4.72
N LEU A 60 9.40 -0.56 -5.63
CA LEU A 60 9.44 -0.82 -7.07
C LEU A 60 10.86 -0.66 -7.63
N PHE A 61 11.59 0.37 -7.20
CA PHE A 61 12.99 0.55 -7.57
C PHE A 61 13.86 -0.60 -7.10
N LEU A 62 13.72 -1.04 -5.84
CA LEU A 62 14.43 -2.19 -5.31
C LEU A 62 14.12 -3.47 -6.14
N GLN A 63 12.85 -3.68 -6.52
CA GLN A 63 12.50 -4.79 -7.41
C GLN A 63 13.17 -4.67 -8.79
N ASP A 64 13.30 -3.47 -9.35
CA ASP A 64 13.98 -3.25 -10.63
C ASP A 64 15.45 -3.66 -10.57
N LEU A 65 16.15 -3.28 -9.51
CA LEU A 65 17.55 -3.68 -9.27
C LEU A 65 17.70 -5.19 -9.16
N TRP A 66 16.77 -5.86 -8.47
CA TRP A 66 16.77 -7.32 -8.39
C TRP A 66 16.53 -7.99 -9.75
N LYS A 67 15.67 -7.41 -10.61
CA LYS A 67 15.46 -7.92 -11.97
C LYS A 67 16.73 -7.80 -12.82
N LYS A 68 17.50 -6.73 -12.62
CA LYS A 68 18.80 -6.50 -13.28
C LYS A 68 19.94 -7.36 -12.72
N LYS A 69 19.67 -8.15 -11.67
CA LYS A 69 20.67 -8.99 -10.96
C LYS A 69 21.91 -8.21 -10.52
N LEU A 70 21.72 -6.93 -10.19
CA LEU A 70 22.78 -6.10 -9.66
C LEU A 70 23.12 -6.60 -8.24
N PRO A 71 24.39 -6.95 -7.98
CA PRO A 71 24.82 -7.30 -6.64
C PRO A 71 24.54 -6.14 -5.68
N TRP A 72 24.01 -6.43 -4.49
CA TRP A 72 23.67 -5.40 -3.52
C TRP A 72 24.89 -4.64 -2.97
N ASP A 73 26.07 -5.23 -3.10
CA ASP A 73 27.36 -4.72 -2.62
C ASP A 73 28.07 -3.84 -3.66
N GLN A 74 27.58 -3.81 -4.90
CA GLN A 74 28.12 -2.97 -5.95
C GLN A 74 27.45 -1.59 -5.96
N PRO A 75 28.21 -0.52 -6.27
CA PRO A 75 27.63 0.80 -6.46
C PRO A 75 26.63 0.78 -7.61
N LEU A 76 25.55 1.55 -7.46
CA LEU A 76 24.60 1.77 -8.54
C LEU A 76 25.33 2.41 -9.73
N ASN A 77 25.00 1.98 -10.94
CA ASN A 77 25.41 2.70 -12.15
C ASN A 77 24.79 4.11 -12.16
N GLU A 78 25.27 4.96 -13.07
CA GLU A 78 24.85 6.36 -13.14
C GLU A 78 23.33 6.53 -13.28
N HIS A 79 22.70 5.73 -14.15
CA HIS A 79 21.25 5.79 -14.40
C HIS A 79 20.42 5.39 -13.17
N GLU A 80 20.83 4.34 -12.46
CA GLU A 80 20.17 3.85 -11.25
C GLU A 80 20.32 4.87 -10.11
N SER A 81 21.51 5.46 -9.98
CA SER A 81 21.79 6.52 -9.01
C SER A 81 20.94 7.77 -9.27
N GLN A 82 20.81 8.21 -10.52
CA GLN A 82 19.93 9.32 -10.91
C GLN A 82 18.46 9.02 -10.57
N THR A 83 18.01 7.79 -10.85
CA THR A 83 16.64 7.34 -10.51
C THR A 83 16.43 7.36 -8.99
N TRP A 84 17.39 6.84 -8.22
CA TRP A 84 17.35 6.86 -6.76
C TRP A 84 17.29 8.27 -6.20
N ASN A 85 18.17 9.16 -6.65
CA ASN A 85 18.20 10.56 -6.23
C ASN A 85 16.89 11.28 -6.54
N SER A 86 16.28 10.98 -7.70
CA SER A 86 14.95 11.49 -8.06
C SER A 86 13.87 11.01 -7.08
N LEU A 87 13.92 9.74 -6.66
CA LEU A 87 12.98 9.20 -5.67
C LEU A 87 13.18 9.80 -4.27
N ILE A 88 14.43 9.96 -3.83
CA ILE A 88 14.75 10.60 -2.54
C ILE A 88 14.32 12.06 -2.52
N THR A 89 14.41 12.77 -3.66
CA THR A 89 13.91 14.15 -3.77
C THR A 89 12.39 14.23 -3.59
N LEU A 90 11.65 13.16 -3.92
CA LEU A 90 10.21 13.05 -3.67
C LEU A 90 9.86 12.61 -2.24
N TRP A 91 10.87 12.31 -1.40
CA TRP A 91 10.63 11.92 -0.02
C TRP A 91 9.91 13.03 0.75
N PRO A 92 8.80 12.76 1.45
CA PRO A 92 8.10 13.75 2.24
C PRO A 92 9.02 14.34 3.30
N THR A 93 9.33 15.62 3.19
CA THR A 93 10.10 16.37 4.19
C THR A 93 9.21 16.98 5.28
N TYR A 94 7.91 17.12 5.02
CA TYR A 94 6.97 17.64 6.00
C TYR A 94 6.46 16.52 6.91
N VAL A 95 6.43 16.80 8.22
CA VAL A 95 5.80 15.93 9.21
C VAL A 95 4.29 16.15 9.14
N LYS A 96 3.54 15.10 8.86
CA LYS A 96 2.08 15.11 8.99
C LYS A 96 1.68 14.63 10.37
N GLU A 97 0.99 15.47 11.13
CA GLU A 97 0.35 15.04 12.37
C GLU A 97 -0.83 14.11 12.04
N ILE A 98 -0.79 12.91 12.61
CA ILE A 98 -1.87 11.94 12.49
C ILE A 98 -2.56 11.84 13.86
N PRO A 99 -3.85 12.15 13.96
CA PRO A 99 -4.57 12.01 15.23
C PRO A 99 -4.51 10.57 15.72
N ARG A 100 -4.06 10.36 16.96
CA ARG A 100 -3.97 9.03 17.58
C ARG A 100 -5.35 8.41 17.82
N ALA A 101 -6.33 9.23 18.20
CA ALA A 101 -7.71 8.83 18.40
C ALA A 101 -8.57 9.33 17.23
N VAL A 102 -8.94 8.41 16.34
CA VAL A 102 -9.83 8.69 15.20
C VAL A 102 -11.20 8.04 15.33
N ILE A 103 -11.39 7.22 16.35
CA ILE A 103 -12.61 6.44 16.56
C ILE A 103 -13.27 6.92 17.85
N ASN A 104 -14.52 7.37 17.72
CA ASN A 104 -15.44 7.55 18.82
C ASN A 104 -16.30 6.30 18.99
N THR A 105 -16.13 5.56 20.08
CA THR A 105 -16.87 4.30 20.34
C THR A 105 -18.38 4.49 20.46
N PHE A 106 -18.85 5.71 20.76
CA PHE A 106 -20.27 6.03 20.90
C PHE A 106 -20.96 6.34 19.56
N GLN A 107 -20.22 6.40 18.45
CA GLN A 107 -20.76 6.71 17.14
C GLN A 107 -20.87 5.46 16.26
N TYR A 108 -21.93 5.43 15.44
CA TYR A 108 -22.06 4.42 14.41
C TYR A 108 -20.82 4.46 13.48
N THR A 109 -20.20 3.31 13.33
CA THR A 109 -18.92 3.16 12.63
C THR A 109 -19.07 2.20 11.47
N SER A 110 -18.74 2.65 10.26
CA SER A 110 -18.61 1.78 9.09
C SER A 110 -17.17 1.75 8.59
N ILE A 111 -16.73 0.56 8.16
CA ILE A 111 -15.42 0.35 7.57
C ILE A 111 -15.55 0.32 6.06
N HIS A 112 -14.77 1.19 5.40
CA HIS A 112 -14.71 1.27 3.95
C HIS A 112 -13.31 0.86 3.49
N VAL A 113 -13.24 -0.23 2.73
CA VAL A 113 -11.99 -0.73 2.16
C VAL A 113 -11.94 -0.36 0.69
N PHE A 114 -10.92 0.36 0.26
CA PHE A 114 -10.67 0.65 -1.15
C PHE A 114 -9.50 -0.20 -1.62
N THR A 115 -9.68 -0.89 -2.75
CA THR A 115 -8.64 -1.74 -3.34
C THR A 115 -8.37 -1.31 -4.75
N ASP A 116 -7.10 -1.30 -5.13
CA ASP A 116 -6.66 -0.92 -6.47
C ASP A 116 -5.45 -1.77 -6.88
N ALA A 117 -5.34 -2.05 -8.18
CA ALA A 117 -4.21 -2.76 -8.74
C ALA A 117 -3.67 -2.12 -10.02
N SER A 118 -2.39 -2.37 -10.23
CA SER A 118 -1.67 -2.04 -11.45
C SER A 118 -0.76 -3.20 -11.81
N ILE A 119 -0.19 -3.18 -13.01
CA ILE A 119 0.82 -4.17 -13.44
C ILE A 119 2.01 -4.23 -12.47
N LYS A 120 2.33 -3.11 -11.82
CA LYS A 120 3.52 -2.94 -10.97
C LYS A 120 3.26 -3.27 -9.50
N ALA A 121 2.09 -2.94 -8.98
CA ALA A 121 1.75 -3.07 -7.57
C ALA A 121 0.24 -3.11 -7.36
N TYR A 122 -0.17 -3.71 -6.24
CA TYR A 122 -1.56 -3.71 -5.78
C TYR A 122 -1.61 -3.30 -4.31
N ALA A 123 -2.69 -2.63 -3.92
CA ALA A 123 -2.80 -2.02 -2.61
C ALA A 123 -4.25 -1.99 -2.10
N ALA A 124 -4.40 -1.85 -0.79
CA ALA A 124 -5.66 -1.64 -0.12
C ALA A 124 -5.53 -0.59 0.99
N ALA A 125 -6.56 0.23 1.15
CA ALA A 125 -6.69 1.21 2.23
C ALA A 125 -8.00 0.98 2.97
N VAL A 126 -7.93 1.00 4.29
CA VAL A 126 -9.04 0.80 5.22
C VAL A 126 -9.33 2.13 5.90
N TYR A 127 -10.50 2.66 5.64
CA TYR A 127 -11.02 3.85 6.27
C TYR A 127 -12.11 3.49 7.26
N VAL A 128 -12.16 4.22 8.36
CA VAL A 128 -13.31 4.27 9.24
C VAL A 128 -14.08 5.53 8.94
N LYS A 129 -15.39 5.38 8.73
CA LYS A 129 -16.33 6.47 8.58
C LYS A 129 -17.19 6.56 9.83
N GLN A 130 -17.16 7.73 10.47
CA GLN A 130 -17.99 8.12 11.61
C GLN A 130 -18.49 9.53 11.34
N SER A 131 -19.78 9.69 11.04
CA SER A 131 -20.33 10.98 10.60
C SER A 131 -19.94 12.10 11.57
N PRO A 132 -19.28 13.19 11.11
CA PRO A 132 -19.03 13.59 9.72
C PRO A 132 -17.62 13.21 9.18
N THR A 133 -16.79 12.57 9.99
CA THR A 133 -15.38 12.31 9.69
C THR A 133 -15.15 10.96 9.00
N THR A 134 -14.12 10.91 8.16
CA THR A 134 -13.59 9.66 7.60
C THR A 134 -12.09 9.68 7.77
N SER A 135 -11.53 8.63 8.38
CA SER A 135 -10.12 8.56 8.75
C SER A 135 -9.48 7.30 8.18
N LEU A 136 -8.30 7.43 7.60
CA LEU A 136 -7.48 6.29 7.21
C LEU A 136 -6.92 5.64 8.48
N ILE A 137 -7.18 4.35 8.68
CA ILE A 137 -6.68 3.60 9.85
C ILE A 137 -5.54 2.68 9.46
N PHE A 138 -5.66 2.03 8.32
CA PHE A 138 -4.70 1.04 7.90
C PHE A 138 -4.56 1.02 6.38
N ALA A 139 -3.36 0.82 5.89
CA ALA A 139 -3.13 0.56 4.48
C ALA A 139 -2.08 -0.52 4.28
N LYS A 140 -2.14 -1.17 3.13
CA LYS A 140 -1.20 -2.21 2.77
C LYS A 140 -0.96 -2.20 1.28
N SER A 141 0.30 -2.26 0.87
CA SER A 141 0.69 -2.46 -0.52
C SER A 141 1.60 -3.66 -0.66
N ARG A 142 1.59 -4.23 -1.86
CA ARG A 142 2.53 -5.25 -2.30
C ARG A 142 2.96 -4.95 -3.73
N VAL A 143 4.25 -5.13 -3.97
CA VAL A 143 4.77 -5.11 -5.33
C VAL A 143 4.26 -6.36 -6.06
N ALA A 144 3.86 -6.21 -7.32
CA ALA A 144 3.43 -7.32 -8.14
C ALA A 144 4.58 -8.33 -8.30
N PRO A 145 4.31 -9.64 -8.34
CA PRO A 145 5.36 -10.64 -8.55
C PRO A 145 6.16 -10.38 -9.83
N ILE A 146 7.45 -10.73 -9.82
CA ILE A 146 8.31 -10.60 -11.02
C ILE A 146 7.77 -11.46 -12.16
N LYS A 147 7.19 -12.62 -11.85
CA LYS A 147 6.45 -13.44 -12.83
C LYS A 147 5.17 -12.71 -13.23
N THR A 148 5.01 -12.46 -14.52
CA THR A 148 3.88 -11.72 -15.09
C THR A 148 2.54 -12.31 -14.66
N MET A 149 1.72 -11.48 -14.03
CA MET A 149 0.34 -11.80 -13.68
C MET A 149 -0.61 -10.91 -14.48
N THR A 150 -1.77 -11.45 -14.86
CA THR A 150 -2.80 -10.67 -15.54
C THR A 150 -3.43 -9.65 -14.59
N ILE A 151 -3.85 -8.50 -15.11
CA ILE A 151 -4.51 -7.45 -14.33
C ILE A 151 -5.68 -8.01 -13.47
N PRO A 152 -6.61 -8.83 -14.00
CA PRO A 152 -7.68 -9.39 -13.18
C PRO A 152 -7.19 -10.19 -11.96
N LYS A 153 -6.08 -10.93 -12.08
CA LYS A 153 -5.50 -11.66 -10.94
C LYS A 153 -4.88 -10.71 -9.91
N LEU A 154 -4.27 -9.60 -10.35
CA LEU A 154 -3.73 -8.57 -9.45
C LEU A 154 -4.86 -7.83 -8.73
N GLU A 155 -5.96 -7.52 -9.43
CA GLU A 155 -7.17 -6.95 -8.82
C GLU A 155 -7.76 -7.88 -7.76
N LEU A 156 -7.86 -9.19 -8.04
CA LEU A 156 -8.29 -10.18 -7.05
C LEU A 156 -7.36 -10.22 -5.84
N LEU A 157 -6.04 -10.09 -6.04
CA LEU A 157 -5.08 -9.99 -4.95
C LEU A 157 -5.24 -8.69 -4.15
N ALA A 158 -5.57 -7.57 -4.80
CA ALA A 158 -5.88 -6.31 -4.14
C ALA A 158 -7.11 -6.46 -3.22
N ILE A 159 -8.17 -7.09 -3.71
CA ILE A 159 -9.36 -7.43 -2.91
C ILE A 159 -8.96 -8.31 -1.73
N LEU A 160 -8.16 -9.35 -1.96
CA LEU A 160 -7.72 -10.28 -0.91
C LEU A 160 -6.93 -9.57 0.21
N ILE A 161 -5.96 -8.72 -0.13
CA ILE A 161 -5.22 -7.98 0.90
C ILE A 161 -6.12 -6.96 1.61
N GLY A 162 -7.12 -6.39 0.93
CA GLY A 162 -8.11 -5.51 1.52
C GLY A 162 -9.00 -6.24 2.53
N VAL A 163 -9.47 -7.45 2.21
CA VAL A 163 -10.23 -8.29 3.13
C VAL A 163 -9.42 -8.61 4.38
N ARG A 164 -8.18 -9.06 4.21
CA ARG A 164 -7.27 -9.35 5.34
C ARG A 164 -6.97 -8.11 6.17
N ALA A 165 -6.79 -6.95 5.53
CA ALA A 165 -6.56 -5.68 6.21
C ALA A 165 -7.77 -5.27 7.06
N ALA A 166 -8.99 -5.37 6.52
CA ALA A 166 -10.19 -5.08 7.28
C ALA A 166 -10.40 -6.07 8.45
N GLN A 167 -10.20 -7.37 8.24
CA GLN A 167 -10.27 -8.36 9.32
C GLN A 167 -9.26 -8.07 10.43
N PHE A 168 -8.03 -7.67 10.06
CA PHE A 168 -7.03 -7.23 11.03
C PHE A 168 -7.52 -6.02 11.82
N VAL A 169 -8.02 -4.98 11.15
CA VAL A 169 -8.54 -3.76 11.80
C VAL A 169 -9.73 -4.06 12.72
N ILE A 170 -10.70 -4.86 12.28
CA ILE A 170 -11.86 -5.28 13.09
C ILE A 170 -11.39 -6.00 14.36
N LYS A 171 -10.42 -6.91 14.22
CA LYS A 171 -9.85 -7.65 15.36
C LYS A 171 -9.10 -6.73 16.32
N GLN A 172 -8.28 -5.80 15.83
CA GLN A 172 -7.49 -4.90 16.68
C GLN A 172 -8.33 -3.83 17.37
N LEU A 173 -9.46 -3.44 16.77
CA LEU A 173 -10.37 -2.43 17.31
C LEU A 173 -11.56 -3.04 18.07
N GLU A 174 -11.62 -4.37 18.15
CA GLU A 174 -12.69 -5.12 18.83
C GLU A 174 -14.10 -4.71 18.38
N PHE A 175 -14.27 -4.42 17.08
CA PHE A 175 -15.58 -4.07 16.54
C PHE A 175 -16.46 -5.32 16.44
N GLU A 176 -17.51 -5.38 17.27
CA GLU A 176 -18.44 -6.52 17.28
C GLU A 176 -19.37 -6.56 16.06
N ASN A 177 -19.80 -5.40 15.55
CA ASN A 177 -20.82 -5.29 14.50
C ASN A 177 -20.52 -4.22 13.44
N ALA A 178 -19.25 -3.99 13.10
CA ALA A 178 -18.90 -3.01 12.08
C ALA A 178 -19.40 -3.43 10.69
N GLN A 179 -20.18 -2.57 10.04
CA GLN A 179 -20.51 -2.76 8.63
C GLN A 179 -19.25 -2.55 7.78
N VAL A 180 -18.84 -3.58 7.03
CA VAL A 180 -17.67 -3.52 6.15
C VAL A 180 -18.11 -3.50 4.70
N ILE A 181 -17.67 -2.48 3.97
CA ILE A 181 -17.91 -2.33 2.54
C ILE A 181 -16.57 -2.28 1.82
N LEU A 182 -16.33 -3.24 0.92
CA LEU A 182 -15.15 -3.26 0.05
C LEU A 182 -15.51 -2.71 -1.33
N TRP A 183 -14.73 -1.75 -1.79
CA TRP A 183 -14.87 -1.05 -3.05
C TRP A 183 -13.73 -1.45 -3.99
N SER A 184 -14.09 -1.92 -5.18
CA SER A 184 -13.14 -2.22 -6.27
C SER A 184 -13.69 -1.68 -7.59
N ASP A 185 -12.81 -1.22 -8.46
CA ASP A 185 -13.15 -0.80 -9.82
C ASP A 185 -12.97 -1.92 -10.86
N SER A 186 -12.63 -3.13 -10.41
CA SER A 186 -12.54 -4.32 -11.25
C SER A 186 -13.83 -5.12 -11.22
N ARG A 187 -14.67 -4.95 -12.26
CA ARG A 187 -15.87 -5.79 -12.45
C ARG A 187 -15.52 -7.27 -12.56
N CYS A 188 -14.39 -7.60 -13.19
CA CYS A 188 -13.95 -8.98 -13.37
C CYS A 188 -13.64 -9.64 -12.02
N ALA A 189 -12.86 -8.96 -11.16
CA ALA A 189 -12.54 -9.48 -9.85
C ALA A 189 -13.78 -9.60 -8.95
N LEU A 190 -14.66 -8.58 -8.95
CA LEU A 190 -15.93 -8.62 -8.23
C LEU A 190 -16.83 -9.77 -8.72
N HIS A 191 -16.93 -9.98 -10.04
CA HIS A 191 -17.70 -11.08 -10.59
C HIS A 191 -17.16 -12.44 -10.11
N TRP A 192 -15.84 -12.64 -10.08
CA TRP A 192 -15.27 -13.87 -9.52
C TRP A 192 -15.63 -14.07 -8.05
N THR A 193 -15.69 -13.00 -7.25
CA THR A 193 -16.11 -13.11 -5.84
C THR A 193 -17.56 -13.54 -5.68
N GLN A 194 -18.43 -13.21 -6.63
CA GLN A 194 -19.85 -13.57 -6.63
C GLN A 194 -20.13 -14.93 -7.33
N ASN A 195 -19.27 -15.36 -8.24
CA ASN A 195 -19.50 -16.55 -9.06
C ASN A 195 -19.14 -17.86 -8.34
N HIS A 196 -20.13 -18.64 -7.93
CA HIS A 196 -19.96 -19.91 -7.22
C HIS A 196 -19.60 -21.11 -8.10
N SER A 197 -19.38 -20.90 -9.41
CA SER A 197 -18.97 -21.96 -10.31
C SER A 197 -17.57 -22.49 -9.96
N ARG A 198 -17.41 -23.81 -10.01
CA ARG A 198 -16.14 -24.52 -9.76
C ARG A 198 -15.19 -24.53 -10.97
N LEU A 199 -15.45 -23.70 -11.98
CA LEU A 199 -14.66 -23.64 -13.22
C LEU A 199 -13.44 -22.72 -13.13
N LEU A 200 -13.22 -22.05 -12.00
CA LEU A 200 -12.08 -21.15 -11.83
C LEU A 200 -10.79 -21.94 -11.57
N PRO A 201 -9.64 -21.52 -12.13
CA PRO A 201 -8.35 -22.12 -11.78
C PRO A 201 -8.11 -22.10 -10.28
N ARG A 202 -7.50 -23.17 -9.72
CA ARG A 202 -7.27 -23.35 -8.27
C ARG A 202 -6.67 -22.11 -7.58
N PHE A 203 -5.75 -21.41 -8.24
CA PHE A 203 -5.15 -20.17 -7.73
C PHE A 203 -6.20 -19.10 -7.40
N ILE A 204 -7.17 -18.89 -8.31
CA ILE A 204 -8.25 -17.92 -8.17
C ILE A 204 -9.26 -18.43 -7.15
N GLN A 205 -9.65 -19.70 -7.27
CA GLN A 205 -10.67 -20.32 -6.42
C GLN A 205 -10.32 -20.21 -4.93
N ASN A 206 -9.10 -20.60 -4.52
CA ASN A 206 -8.71 -20.57 -3.11
C ASN A 206 -8.79 -19.15 -2.51
N ARG A 207 -8.47 -18.12 -3.31
CA ARG A 207 -8.50 -16.71 -2.89
C ARG A 207 -9.92 -16.18 -2.81
N VAL A 208 -10.76 -16.56 -3.77
CA VAL A 208 -12.19 -16.25 -3.78
C VAL A 208 -12.90 -16.88 -2.58
N GLU A 209 -12.60 -18.13 -2.25
CA GLU A 209 -13.14 -18.81 -1.07
C GLU A 209 -12.76 -18.08 0.23
N GLU A 210 -11.51 -17.61 0.33
CA GLU A 210 -11.08 -16.79 1.47
C GLU A 210 -11.82 -15.45 1.55
N ILE A 211 -11.95 -14.73 0.43
CA ILE A 211 -12.70 -13.48 0.34
C ILE A 211 -14.16 -13.70 0.78
N ARG A 212 -14.80 -14.78 0.33
CA ARG A 212 -16.19 -15.10 0.68
C ARG A 212 -16.39 -15.38 2.17
N LYS A 213 -15.42 -16.03 2.84
CA LYS A 213 -15.49 -16.32 4.28
C LYS A 213 -15.62 -15.06 5.13
N ALA A 214 -15.13 -13.91 4.66
CA ALA A 214 -15.25 -12.64 5.37
C ALA A 214 -16.67 -12.04 5.37
N LYS A 215 -17.56 -12.46 4.47
CA LYS A 215 -18.97 -12.01 4.38
C LYS A 215 -19.15 -10.48 4.32
N PHE A 216 -18.20 -9.76 3.73
CA PHE A 216 -18.30 -8.31 3.53
C PHE A 216 -19.25 -7.93 2.38
N ALA A 217 -19.69 -6.69 2.35
CA ALA A 217 -20.41 -6.14 1.21
C ALA A 217 -19.41 -5.71 0.11
N TYR A 218 -19.51 -6.30 -1.07
CA TYR A 218 -18.66 -5.97 -2.21
C TYR A 218 -19.39 -5.02 -3.15
N ARG A 219 -18.82 -3.84 -3.40
CA ARG A 219 -19.40 -2.81 -4.27
C ARG A 219 -18.45 -2.42 -5.39
N TYR A 220 -19.03 -2.24 -6.56
CA TYR A 220 -18.33 -1.68 -7.71
C TYR A 220 -18.27 -0.16 -7.59
N ILE A 221 -17.07 0.40 -7.76
CA ILE A 221 -16.88 1.84 -7.94
C ILE A 221 -16.39 2.06 -9.38
N ARG A 222 -17.02 2.97 -10.13
CA ARG A 222 -16.51 3.29 -11.47
C ARG A 222 -15.10 3.81 -11.33
N SER A 223 -14.18 3.43 -12.22
CA SER A 223 -12.81 3.97 -12.16
C SER A 223 -12.78 5.50 -12.24
N GLU A 224 -13.80 6.13 -12.83
CA GLU A 224 -14.02 7.58 -12.76
C GLU A 224 -14.42 8.01 -11.34
N CYS A 225 -15.52 7.48 -10.79
CA CYS A 225 -16.04 7.83 -9.45
C CYS A 225 -15.28 7.19 -8.28
N ASN A 226 -14.22 6.43 -8.56
CA ASN A 226 -13.16 6.24 -7.60
C ASN A 226 -12.71 7.66 -7.19
N ILE A 227 -12.07 7.83 -6.03
CA ILE A 227 -11.75 9.17 -5.48
C ILE A 227 -10.95 10.06 -6.48
N ARG A 228 -10.53 9.44 -7.60
CA ARG A 228 -10.15 9.89 -8.94
C ARG A 228 -10.96 10.99 -9.71
N SER A 229 -12.30 11.16 -9.68
CA SER A 229 -12.97 12.10 -10.65
C SER A 229 -13.72 13.31 -10.12
N GLU A 230 -14.26 13.36 -8.91
CA GLU A 230 -14.97 14.58 -8.50
C GLU A 230 -14.06 15.81 -8.37
N SER A 231 -12.75 15.60 -8.27
CA SER A 231 -11.75 16.67 -8.35
C SER A 231 -11.51 17.22 -9.75
N SER A 232 -11.97 16.56 -10.81
CA SER A 232 -11.69 16.93 -12.21
C SER A 232 -12.91 17.36 -13.03
N ARG A 233 -14.12 17.41 -12.46
CA ARG A 233 -15.36 17.78 -13.18
C ARG A 233 -16.08 19.06 -12.70
N HIS A 234 -15.61 19.76 -11.67
CA HIS A 234 -16.26 20.99 -11.18
C HIS A 234 -15.38 22.23 -11.38
N SER A 235 -15.35 22.75 -12.62
CA SER A 235 -14.84 24.11 -12.93
C SER A 235 -15.85 24.95 -13.73
N TYR A 236 -17.14 24.60 -13.66
CA TYR A 236 -18.22 25.47 -14.11
C TYR A 236 -19.35 25.44 -13.09
N LYS A 237 -19.68 26.64 -12.57
CA LYS A 237 -20.81 27.01 -11.68
C LYS A 237 -20.52 27.12 -10.17
N ARG A 238 -20.27 28.40 -9.81
CA ARG A 238 -20.84 29.20 -8.69
C ARG A 238 -20.69 28.69 -7.25
N ASN A 239 -19.95 29.52 -6.49
CA ASN A 239 -20.17 29.93 -5.10
C ASN A 239 -20.62 28.84 -4.12
N ILE A 240 -19.69 28.32 -3.31
CA ILE A 240 -19.89 28.16 -1.85
C ILE A 240 -18.51 28.14 -1.15
N THR A 241 -18.43 29.05 -0.20
CA THR A 241 -17.47 29.36 0.86
C THR A 241 -16.88 28.17 1.65
N LYS A 242 -15.56 28.28 1.89
CA LYS A 242 -14.81 28.08 3.15
C LYS A 242 -14.71 26.68 3.83
N ARG A 243 -13.43 26.28 3.93
CA ARG A 243 -12.68 25.73 5.09
C ARG A 243 -12.58 24.20 5.30
N SER A 244 -11.32 23.80 5.52
CA SER A 244 -10.76 22.61 6.19
C SER A 244 -10.78 21.23 5.51
N GLY A 245 -9.57 20.64 5.35
CA GLY A 245 -9.31 19.19 5.28
C GLY A 245 -8.85 18.63 3.93
N LYS A 246 -7.55 18.66 3.61
CA LYS A 246 -6.97 17.93 2.45
C LYS A 246 -6.72 16.46 2.82
N PHE A 247 -7.57 15.54 2.36
CA PHE A 247 -7.34 14.09 2.41
C PHE A 247 -6.66 13.62 1.12
N HIS A 248 -5.47 13.05 1.25
CA HIS A 248 -4.76 12.34 0.18
C HIS A 248 -5.06 10.84 0.32
N THR A 249 -5.49 10.17 -0.76
CA THR A 249 -5.90 8.76 -0.72
C THR A 249 -4.96 7.88 -1.56
N LEU A 250 -4.87 6.61 -1.16
CA LEU A 250 -4.03 5.54 -1.73
C LEU A 250 -4.15 5.38 -3.27
N VAL A 251 -5.23 5.88 -3.87
CA VAL A 251 -5.60 5.77 -5.29
C VAL A 251 -4.80 6.74 -6.18
N GLU A 252 -4.29 7.85 -5.63
CA GLU A 252 -3.43 8.76 -6.40
C GLU A 252 -2.06 8.12 -6.76
N TRP A 253 -1.64 7.10 -6.01
CA TRP A 253 -0.26 6.64 -5.98
C TRP A 253 0.04 5.43 -6.88
N THR A 254 -0.94 4.57 -7.11
CA THR A 254 -0.87 3.56 -8.18
C THR A 254 -0.71 4.23 -9.56
N ARG A 255 -1.11 5.49 -9.72
CA ARG A 255 -0.91 6.28 -10.94
C ARG A 255 0.49 6.92 -11.06
N MET A 256 1.19 7.21 -9.95
CA MET A 256 2.63 7.54 -10.02
C MET A 256 3.43 6.36 -10.55
N ALA A 257 3.06 5.12 -10.19
CA ALA A 257 3.65 3.92 -10.77
C ALA A 257 3.32 3.76 -12.28
N LYS A 258 2.22 4.36 -12.77
CA LYS A 258 1.85 4.41 -14.21
C LYS A 258 2.38 5.65 -14.96
N GLY A 259 3.09 6.58 -14.30
CA GLY A 259 3.66 7.77 -14.96
C GLY A 259 2.66 8.92 -15.23
N GLU A 260 1.54 9.00 -14.50
CA GLU A 260 0.52 10.04 -14.70
C GLU A 260 0.52 11.10 -13.57
N ARG A 261 0.38 12.41 -13.90
CA ARG A 261 0.39 13.55 -12.95
C ARG A 261 -0.89 13.64 -12.09
N ILE A 262 -0.74 13.96 -10.80
CA ILE A 262 -1.82 14.11 -9.79
C ILE A 262 -2.31 15.57 -9.68
N LYS A 263 -3.63 15.80 -9.60
CA LYS A 263 -4.28 17.08 -9.20
C LYS A 263 -5.35 16.79 -8.12
N LEU A 264 -5.33 17.57 -7.03
CA LEU A 264 -6.18 17.41 -5.84
C LEU A 264 -7.47 18.25 -5.91
N ALA A 265 -8.62 17.69 -5.54
CA ALA A 265 -9.77 18.46 -5.04
C ALA A 265 -10.63 17.62 -4.07
N PRO A 266 -11.36 18.25 -3.13
CA PRO A 266 -12.10 17.57 -2.07
C PRO A 266 -13.50 17.15 -2.53
N LEU A 267 -13.92 15.96 -2.11
CA LEU A 267 -15.30 15.51 -2.14
C LEU A 267 -15.92 15.65 -0.76
N GLY A 268 -16.99 16.43 -0.67
CA GLY A 268 -17.95 16.35 0.43
C GLY A 268 -19.02 15.32 0.08
N ILE A 269 -19.14 14.28 0.91
CA ILE A 269 -20.33 13.43 1.11
C ILE A 269 -20.42 13.08 2.59
#